data_AF-A0A8B6FQJ2-F1
#
_entry.id   AF-A0A8B6FQJ2-F1
#
_cell.length_a   1.000
_cell.length_b   1.000
_cell.length_c   1.000
_cell.angle_alpha   90.00
_cell.angle_beta   90.00
_cell.angle_gamma   90.00
#
_symmetry.space_group_name_H-M   'P 1'
#
loop_
_entity.id
_entity.type
_entity.pdbx_description
1 polymer ?
#
loop_
_entity_poly.entity_id
_entity_poly.type
_entity_poly.pdbx_seq_one_letter_code
_entity_poly.pdbx_strand_id
1 'polypeptide(L)'
;MAFLELYPIVVAAILWGKQWCGKKILFYCDNAATVHIIKKGRSKEPCIMKLMRRLTMCAVYNNFAVFSEHVPGASNTIADALSRFQIHKFRELAPEAEMDPTPCPPLSEILWTAQ
;
A
#
# COMPACT_ATOMS: atom_id res chain seq x y z
N MET A 1 9.15 10.80 3.43
CA MET A 1 9.24 9.60 2.54
C MET A 1 8.24 8.54 2.93
N ALA A 2 8.28 7.96 4.14
CA ALA A 2 7.39 6.86 4.53
C ALA A 2 5.88 7.11 4.33
N PHE A 3 5.41 8.36 4.38
CA PHE A 3 4.03 8.69 4.01
C PHE A 3 3.68 8.32 2.56
N LEU A 4 4.52 8.70 1.59
CA LEU A 4 4.29 8.44 0.17
C LEU A 4 4.37 6.94 -0.16
N GLU A 5 5.15 6.20 0.61
CA GLU A 5 5.33 4.74 0.45
C GLU A 5 4.22 3.94 1.14
N LEU A 6 3.71 4.44 2.27
CA LEU A 6 2.56 3.83 2.95
C LEU A 6 1.24 4.11 2.22
N TYR A 7 1.14 5.24 1.53
CA TYR A 7 -0.06 5.63 0.78
C TYR A 7 -0.55 4.56 -0.21
N PRO A 8 0.26 4.05 -1.16
CA PRO A 8 -0.19 3.02 -2.10
C PRO A 8 -0.57 1.70 -1.41
N ILE A 9 0.05 1.37 -0.27
CA ILE A 9 -0.34 0.20 0.54
C ILE A 9 -1.75 0.38 1.12
N VAL A 10 -2.08 1.57 1.61
CA VAL A 10 -3.43 1.88 2.11
C VAL A 10 -4.45 1.86 0.97
N VAL A 11 -4.11 2.45 -0.18
CA VAL A 11 -4.97 2.43 -1.37
C VAL A 11 -5.27 0.99 -1.81
N ALA A 12 -4.23 0.15 -1.88
CA ALA A 12 -4.37 -1.27 -2.19
C ALA A 12 -5.33 -1.97 -1.22
N ALA A 13 -5.22 -1.70 0.09
CA ALA A 13 -6.12 -2.25 1.10
C ALA A 13 -7.57 -1.76 0.99
N ILE A 14 -7.79 -0.53 0.53
CA ILE A 14 -9.15 -0.01 0.27
C ILE A 14 -9.76 -0.69 -0.96
N LEU A 15 -8.99 -0.81 -2.04
CA LEU A 15 -9.46 -1.35 -3.31
C LEU A 15 -9.67 -2.88 -3.26
N TRP A 16 -8.74 -3.59 -2.63
CA TRP A 16 -8.67 -5.05 -2.70
C TRP A 16 -8.88 -5.76 -1.35
N GLY A 17 -9.14 -5.02 -0.27
CA GLY A 17 -9.27 -5.59 1.07
C GLY A 17 -10.33 -6.69 1.16
N LYS A 18 -11.47 -6.53 0.47
CA LYS A 18 -12.57 -7.52 0.48
C LYS A 18 -12.12 -8.87 -0.07
N GLN A 19 -11.25 -8.88 -1.07
CA GLN A 19 -10.70 -10.07 -1.72
C GLN A 19 -9.65 -10.78 -0.85
N TRP A 20 -9.20 -10.13 0.22
CA TRP A 20 -8.17 -10.62 1.14
C TRP A 20 -8.74 -11.29 2.40
N CYS A 21 -10.06 -11.42 2.53
CA CYS A 21 -10.70 -12.02 3.70
C CYS A 21 -10.11 -13.41 4.03
N GLY A 22 -9.72 -13.59 5.29
CA GLY A 22 -9.08 -14.78 5.83
C GLY A 22 -7.60 -14.95 5.46
N LYS A 23 -6.98 -13.99 4.75
CA LYS A 23 -5.60 -14.11 4.25
C LYS A 23 -4.60 -13.31 5.09
N LYS A 24 -3.34 -13.70 4.97
CA LYS A 24 -2.18 -12.93 5.42
C LYS A 24 -1.58 -12.22 4.21
N ILE A 25 -1.60 -10.90 4.21
CA ILE A 25 -1.15 -10.07 3.09
C ILE A 25 0.23 -9.52 3.43
N LEU A 26 1.22 -9.89 2.63
CA LEU A 26 2.60 -9.44 2.76
C LEU A 26 2.87 -8.31 1.77
N PHE A 27 3.09 -7.10 2.29
CA PHE A 27 3.46 -5.94 1.48
C PHE A 27 4.98 -5.84 1.36
N TYR A 28 5.48 -5.92 0.14
CA TYR A 28 6.87 -5.62 -0.17
C TYR A 28 7.05 -4.12 -0.37
N CYS A 29 8.07 -3.54 0.25
CA CYS A 29 8.40 -2.12 0.15
C CYS A 29 9.91 -1.92 0.29
N ASP A 30 10.50 -1.10 -0.55
CA ASP A 30 11.93 -0.75 -0.49
C ASP A 30 12.24 0.35 0.53
N ASN A 31 11.21 0.93 1.15
CA ASN A 31 11.36 1.87 2.24
C ASN A 31 11.34 1.17 3.60
N ALA A 32 12.54 0.96 4.17
CA ALA A 32 12.70 0.32 5.47
C ALA A 32 11.93 1.01 6.62
N ALA A 33 11.74 2.33 6.56
CA ALA A 33 10.96 3.06 7.56
C ALA A 33 9.47 2.71 7.48
N THR A 34 8.90 2.61 6.27
CA THR A 34 7.52 2.14 6.05
C THR A 34 7.32 0.73 6.53
N VAL A 35 8.25 -0.19 6.19
CA VAL A 35 8.23 -1.57 6.67
C VAL A 35 8.21 -1.61 8.20
N HIS A 36 9.08 -0.85 8.85
CA HIS A 36 9.14 -0.78 10.31
C HIS A 36 7.85 -0.19 10.93
N ILE A 37 7.29 0.86 10.33
CA ILE A 37 6.03 1.47 10.79
C ILE A 37 4.89 0.44 10.73
N ILE A 38 4.78 -0.31 9.63
CA ILE A 38 3.75 -1.36 9.49
C ILE A 38 3.94 -2.46 10.53
N LYS A 39 5.16 -3.02 10.66
CA LYS A 39 5.47 -4.07 11.65
C LYS A 39 5.15 -3.64 13.09
N LYS A 40 5.44 -2.38 13.41
CA LYS A 40 5.22 -1.82 14.74
C LYS A 40 3.77 -1.38 14.98
N GLY A 41 3.01 -1.14 13.92
CA GLY A 41 1.65 -0.59 13.97
C GLY A 41 1.59 0.90 14.36
N ARG A 42 2.71 1.63 14.43
CA ARG A 42 2.73 3.03 14.88
C ARG A 42 3.90 3.87 14.38
N SER A 43 3.68 5.18 14.30
CA SER A 43 4.63 6.25 13.98
C SER A 43 4.41 7.43 14.95
N LYS A 44 5.45 8.26 15.13
CA LYS A 44 5.32 9.54 15.85
C LYS A 44 4.65 10.62 15.00
N GLU A 45 4.70 10.47 13.68
CA GLU A 45 4.18 11.44 12.72
C GLU A 45 2.65 11.31 12.59
N PRO A 46 1.85 12.33 12.95
CA PRO A 46 0.39 12.25 12.92
C PRO A 46 -0.19 11.91 11.55
N CYS A 47 0.39 12.44 10.47
CA CYS A 47 -0.07 12.17 9.10
C CYS A 47 0.11 10.69 8.71
N ILE A 48 1.24 10.08 9.09
CA ILE A 48 1.47 8.64 8.88
C ILE A 48 0.52 7.81 9.74
N MET A 49 0.22 8.25 10.97
CA MET A 49 -0.73 7.56 11.84
C MET A 49 -2.16 7.55 11.30
N LYS A 50 -2.59 8.57 10.54
CA LYS A 50 -3.87 8.54 9.84
C LYS A 50 -3.93 7.40 8.82
N LEU A 51 -2.88 7.25 8.01
CA LEU A 51 -2.73 6.15 7.05
C LEU A 51 -2.68 4.78 7.74
N MET A 52 -1.88 4.64 8.82
CA MET A 52 -1.82 3.38 9.57
C MET A 52 -3.17 2.99 10.18
N ARG A 53 -3.91 3.94 10.75
CA ARG A 53 -5.26 3.68 11.25
C ARG A 53 -6.19 3.24 10.14
N ARG A 54 -6.13 3.87 8.96
CA ARG A 54 -6.90 3.46 7.79
C ARG A 54 -6.58 2.03 7.37
N LEU A 55 -5.29 1.68 7.29
CA LEU A 55 -4.85 0.32 6.97
C LEU A 55 -5.40 -0.70 7.97
N THR A 56 -5.28 -0.41 9.27
CA THR A 56 -5.79 -1.28 10.35
C THR A 56 -7.31 -1.44 10.26
N MET A 57 -8.06 -0.36 10.01
CA MET A 57 -9.51 -0.44 9.84
C MET A 57 -9.89 -1.30 8.63
N CYS A 58 -9.22 -1.12 7.49
CA CYS A 58 -9.44 -1.97 6.30
C CYS A 58 -9.18 -3.44 6.62
N ALA A 59 -8.10 -3.74 7.35
CA ALA A 59 -7.72 -5.09 7.78
C ALA A 59 -8.77 -5.73 8.69
N VAL A 60 -9.24 -4.99 9.70
CA VAL A 60 -10.27 -5.46 10.64
C VAL A 60 -11.61 -5.66 9.92
N TYR A 61 -12.06 -4.67 9.14
CA TYR A 61 -13.36 -4.72 8.48
C TYR A 61 -13.45 -5.85 7.44
N ASN A 62 -12.38 -6.09 6.70
CA ASN A 62 -12.33 -7.14 5.68
C ASN A 62 -11.69 -8.44 6.18
N ASN A 63 -11.40 -8.55 7.48
CA ASN A 63 -10.83 -9.74 8.11
C ASN A 63 -9.55 -10.28 7.42
N PHE A 64 -8.53 -9.44 7.24
CA PHE A 64 -7.21 -9.87 6.77
C PHE A 64 -6.09 -9.42 7.71
N ALA A 65 -4.95 -10.11 7.66
CA ALA A 65 -3.77 -9.77 8.45
C ALA A 65 -2.73 -9.04 7.60
N VAL A 66 -2.16 -7.97 8.14
CA VAL A 66 -1.16 -7.11 7.47
C VAL A 66 0.25 -7.52 7.90
N PHE A 67 1.11 -7.78 6.93
CA PHE A 67 2.54 -8.01 7.12
C PHE A 67 3.33 -7.13 6.15
N SER A 68 4.59 -6.85 6.47
CA SER A 68 5.48 -6.14 5.56
C SER A 68 6.88 -6.72 5.57
N GLU A 69 7.55 -6.62 4.43
CA GLU A 69 8.93 -7.04 4.26
C GLU A 69 9.68 -6.06 3.38
N HIS A 70 10.94 -5.80 3.76
CA HIS A 70 11.80 -4.94 2.98
C HIS A 70 12.36 -5.70 1.78
N VAL A 71 12.24 -5.11 0.59
CA VAL A 71 12.89 -5.62 -0.63
C VAL A 71 13.87 -4.59 -1.15
N PRO A 72 15.02 -4.99 -1.72
CA PRO A 72 15.89 -4.03 -2.40
C PRO A 72 15.14 -3.33 -3.53
N GLY A 73 15.36 -2.02 -3.72
CA GLY A 73 14.71 -1.27 -4.81
C GLY A 73 14.98 -1.86 -6.20
N ALA A 74 16.15 -2.48 -6.40
CA ALA A 74 16.49 -3.21 -7.63
C ALA A 74 15.57 -4.41 -7.91
N SER A 75 14.89 -4.94 -6.90
CA SER A 75 13.90 -6.02 -7.00
C SER A 75 12.45 -5.50 -7.03
N ASN A 76 12.23 -4.21 -6.74
CA ASN A 76 10.91 -3.57 -6.70
C ASN A 76 10.56 -2.86 -8.02
N THR A 77 10.99 -3.44 -9.16
CA THR A 77 11.04 -2.75 -10.46
C THR A 77 9.67 -2.40 -11.03
N ILE A 78 8.64 -3.23 -10.80
CA ILE A 78 7.27 -2.97 -11.25
C ILE A 78 6.70 -1.72 -10.55
N ALA A 79 6.78 -1.68 -9.22
CA ALA A 79 6.28 -0.56 -8.44
C ALA A 79 7.09 0.72 -8.69
N ASP A 80 8.42 0.63 -8.84
CA ASP A 80 9.28 1.76 -9.19
C ASP A 80 8.98 2.31 -10.60
N ALA A 81 8.73 1.43 -11.59
CA ALA A 81 8.31 1.86 -12.92
C ALA A 81 6.97 2.60 -12.88
N LEU A 82 5.99 2.09 -12.12
CA LEU A 82 4.69 2.76 -11.94
C LEU A 82 4.82 4.12 -11.24
N SER A 83 5.56 4.19 -10.12
CA SER A 83 5.68 5.41 -9.32
C SER A 83 6.42 6.53 -10.07
N ARG A 84 7.28 6.17 -11.03
CA ARG A 84 8.01 7.10 -11.92
C ARG A 84 7.30 7.37 -13.24
N PHE A 85 6.07 6.89 -13.43
CA PHE A 85 5.31 7.03 -14.68
C PHE A 85 6.02 6.43 -15.92
N GLN A 86 6.86 5.40 -15.72
CA GLN A 86 7.52 4.66 -16.80
C GLN A 86 6.57 3.58 -17.36
N ILE A 87 5.46 3.99 -17.96
CA ILE A 87 4.35 3.09 -18.34
C ILE A 87 4.78 1.99 -19.32
N HIS A 88 5.65 2.30 -20.29
CA HIS A 88 6.17 1.28 -21.21
C HIS A 88 6.89 0.15 -20.46
N LYS A 89 7.85 0.53 -19.61
CA LYS A 89 8.61 -0.42 -18.78
C LYS A 89 7.70 -1.19 -17.82
N PHE A 90 6.70 -0.53 -17.23
CA PHE A 90 5.70 -1.20 -16.41
C PHE A 90 4.96 -2.29 -17.21
N ARG A 91 4.50 -1.98 -18.43
CA ARG A 91 3.81 -2.94 -19.30
C ARG A 91 4.70 -4.10 -19.76
N GLU A 92 5.99 -3.86 -19.94
CA GLU A 92 6.96 -4.93 -20.21
C GLU A 92 7.18 -5.83 -18.99
N LEU A 93 7.23 -5.25 -17.78
CA LEU A 93 7.48 -5.97 -16.53
C LEU A 93 6.25 -6.69 -15.98
N ALA A 94 5.04 -6.20 -16.28
CA ALA A 94 3.76 -6.75 -15.84
C ALA A 94 2.76 -6.79 -17.02
N PRO A 95 3.01 -7.65 -18.02
CA PRO A 95 2.14 -7.76 -19.20
C PRO A 95 0.71 -8.23 -18.86
N GLU A 96 0.53 -8.89 -17.72
CA GLU A 96 -0.75 -9.33 -17.18
C GLU A 96 -1.57 -8.22 -16.51
N ALA A 97 -0.99 -7.03 -16.29
CA ALA A 97 -1.70 -5.92 -15.69
C ALA A 97 -2.88 -5.48 -16.56
N GLU A 98 -4.02 -5.16 -15.94
CA GLU A 98 -5.22 -4.68 -16.63
C GLU A 98 -4.91 -3.46 -17.52
N MET A 99 -5.55 -3.38 -18.70
CA MET A 99 -5.32 -2.29 -19.65
C MET A 99 -5.76 -0.94 -19.08
N ASP A 100 -6.90 -0.92 -18.39
CA ASP A 100 -7.45 0.27 -17.78
C ASP A 100 -7.05 0.36 -16.30
N PRO A 101 -6.65 1.55 -15.80
CA PRO A 101 -6.29 1.72 -14.41
C PRO A 101 -7.54 1.64 -13.51
N THR A 102 -7.40 0.98 -12.35
CA THR A 102 -8.43 1.04 -11.32
C THR A 102 -8.52 2.46 -10.75
N PRO A 103 -9.71 3.09 -10.72
CA PRO A 103 -9.88 4.42 -10.13
C PRO A 103 -9.49 4.42 -8.64
N CYS A 104 -8.52 5.27 -8.28
CA CYS A 104 -8.14 5.45 -6.89
C CYS A 104 -9.17 6.32 -6.15
N PRO A 105 -9.52 6.00 -4.90
CA PRO A 105 -10.35 6.87 -4.08
C PRO A 105 -9.67 8.23 -3.86
N PRO A 106 -10.45 9.32 -3.66
CA PRO A 106 -9.89 10.62 -3.38
C PRO A 106 -9.15 10.63 -2.04
N LEU A 107 -8.16 11.54 -1.90
CA LEU A 107 -7.34 11.65 -0.69
C LEU A 107 -8.18 11.85 0.58
N SER A 108 -9.31 12.56 0.48
CA SER A 108 -10.26 12.76 1.57
C SER A 108 -10.80 11.44 2.12
N GLU A 109 -11.14 10.48 1.26
CA GLU A 109 -11.64 9.16 1.67
C GLU A 109 -10.53 8.27 2.23
N ILE A 110 -9.30 8.41 1.71
CA ILE A 110 -8.13 7.65 2.19
C ILE A 110 -7.73 8.11 3.60
N LEU A 111 -7.69 9.42 3.83
CA LEU A 111 -7.31 9.99 5.13
C LEU A 111 -8.45 10.00 6.15
N TRP A 112 -9.67 9.64 5.74
CA TRP A 112 -10.82 9.60 6.64
C TRP A 112 -10.66 8.50 7.69
N THR A 113 -10.71 8.94 8.95
CA THR A 113 -10.92 8.08 10.11
C THR A 113 -12.26 8.46 10.72
N ALA A 114 -13.18 7.50 10.86
CA ALA A 114 -14.42 7.71 11.61
C ALA A 114 -14.09 8.36 12.96
N GLN A 115 -14.81 9.43 13.32
CA GLN A 115 -14.71 10.06 14.64
C GLN A 115 -15.27 9.16 15.73
#